data_AF-A0A444RL92-F1
#
_entry.id   AF-A0A444RL92-F1
#
_cell.length_a   1.000
_cell.length_b   1.000
_cell.length_c   1.000
_cell.angle_alpha   90.00
_cell.angle_beta   90.00
_cell.angle_gamma   90.00
#
_symmetry.space_group_name_H-M   'P 1'
#
loop_
_entity.id
_entity.type
_entity.pdbx_description
1 polymer ?
#
loop_
_entity_poly.entity_id
_entity_poly.type
_entity_poly.pdbx_seq_one_letter_code
_entity_poly.pdbx_strand_id
1 'polypeptide(L)'
;MQTAHGLFIPDKKRLIVDLQTFFSYLHLIIVGHNECICCGTQRASTLAVQQHMLGKGHCKFDIASDDSEFADFYDFSGSEAGSEVDEDADDSALPRKDGVENRTVQPDENSLRLPSGRVISHRSQIPVNPRRQPLKPRSPGRSDLIEDGPASDLDNSAPSTSASTSLVSRSGKDALTQTRANKKEYKFAKQLASLNKNDERSLAHLPLPQQRAILATHQKQIEKAHRAEERYRGRLESLGNQFLMTHFVKDAADKRTLWK
;
A
#
# COMPACT_ATOMS: atom_id res chain seq x y z
N MET A 1 3.54 -23.98 19.28
CA MET A 1 2.66 -23.08 18.47
C MET A 1 3.36 -21.81 18.02
N GLN A 2 3.97 -21.01 18.91
CA GLN A 2 4.70 -19.80 18.49
C GLN A 2 5.89 -20.07 17.54
N THR A 3 6.74 -21.05 17.86
CA THR A 3 7.93 -21.37 17.06
C THR A 3 7.63 -22.19 15.81
N ALA A 4 6.70 -23.14 15.90
CA ALA A 4 6.37 -24.06 14.81
C ALA A 4 5.33 -23.53 13.81
N HIS A 5 4.41 -22.68 14.28
CA HIS A 5 3.26 -22.23 13.47
C HIS A 5 3.16 -20.70 13.39
N GLY A 6 4.03 -19.95 14.07
CA GLY A 6 4.03 -18.49 14.03
C GLY A 6 2.85 -17.83 14.74
N LEU A 7 2.13 -18.57 15.61
CA LEU A 7 0.98 -18.05 16.34
C LEU A 7 1.41 -16.94 17.31
N PHE A 8 1.18 -15.69 16.95
CA PHE A 8 1.52 -14.53 17.78
C PHE A 8 0.27 -13.99 18.48
N ILE A 9 0.36 -13.83 19.80
CA ILE A 9 -0.67 -13.21 20.63
C ILE A 9 -0.09 -11.87 21.10
N PRO A 10 -0.57 -10.74 20.58
CA PRO A 10 -0.13 -9.42 21.02
C PRO A 10 -0.48 -9.21 22.50
N ASP A 11 0.37 -8.46 23.20
CA ASP A 11 0.16 -7.91 24.55
C ASP A 11 -0.69 -8.74 25.52
N LYS A 12 -0.16 -9.89 25.94
CA LYS A 12 -0.81 -10.82 26.90
C LYS A 12 -1.32 -10.17 28.20
N LYS A 13 -0.80 -9.00 28.58
CA LYS A 13 -1.18 -8.27 29.80
C LYS A 13 -2.49 -7.49 29.66
N ARG A 14 -2.91 -7.20 28.44
CA ARG A 14 -4.14 -6.46 28.13
C ARG A 14 -5.32 -7.38 27.79
N LEU A 15 -5.11 -8.69 27.88
CA LEU A 15 -6.18 -9.66 27.65
C LEU A 15 -7.12 -9.64 28.86
N ILE A 16 -8.40 -9.34 28.62
CA ILE A 16 -9.43 -9.30 29.66
C ILE A 16 -9.74 -10.72 30.17
N VAL A 17 -9.56 -11.69 29.27
CA VAL A 17 -9.98 -13.08 29.42
C VAL A 17 -8.76 -13.98 29.67
N ASP A 18 -8.94 -15.09 30.38
CA ASP A 18 -7.86 -16.06 30.59
C ASP A 18 -7.34 -16.61 29.25
N LEU A 19 -6.04 -16.95 29.20
CA LEU A 19 -5.41 -17.53 28.02
C LEU A 19 -6.11 -18.83 27.58
N GLN A 20 -6.59 -19.62 28.53
CA GLN A 20 -7.23 -20.90 28.26
C GLN A 20 -8.56 -20.71 27.52
N THR A 21 -9.37 -19.75 27.96
CA THR A 21 -10.62 -19.35 27.31
C THR A 21 -10.38 -18.76 25.93
N PHE A 22 -9.33 -17.94 25.77
CA PHE A 22 -8.93 -17.43 24.45
C PHE A 22 -8.55 -18.55 23.47
N PHE A 23 -7.76 -19.54 23.92
CA PHE A 23 -7.45 -20.70 23.09
C PHE A 23 -8.67 -21.58 22.78
N SER A 24 -9.61 -21.69 23.72
CA SER A 24 -10.88 -22.39 23.48
C SER A 24 -11.69 -21.71 22.38
N TYR A 25 -11.71 -20.38 22.34
CA TYR A 25 -12.35 -19.62 21.28
C TYR A 25 -11.68 -19.83 19.92
N LEU A 26 -10.35 -19.73 19.86
CA LEU A 26 -9.59 -20.03 18.64
C LEU A 26 -9.81 -21.47 18.15
N HIS A 27 -9.92 -22.42 19.08
CA HIS A 27 -10.24 -23.80 18.75
C HIS A 27 -11.64 -23.93 18.14
N LEU A 28 -12.63 -23.24 18.68
CA LEU A 28 -14.00 -23.22 18.15
C LEU A 28 -14.02 -22.70 16.70
N ILE A 29 -13.31 -21.62 16.40
CA ILE A 29 -13.24 -21.07 15.04
C ILE A 29 -12.57 -22.07 14.08
N ILE A 30 -11.40 -22.59 14.45
CA ILE A 30 -10.58 -23.41 13.55
C ILE A 30 -11.19 -24.81 13.36
N VAL A 31 -11.70 -25.42 14.43
CA VAL A 31 -12.18 -26.81 14.42
C VAL A 31 -13.69 -26.90 14.30
N GLY A 32 -14.43 -26.02 14.97
CA GLY A 32 -15.89 -25.98 14.91
C GLY A 32 -16.40 -25.39 13.60
N HIS A 33 -15.90 -24.21 13.24
CA HIS A 33 -16.35 -23.49 12.04
C HIS A 33 -15.54 -23.79 10.78
N ASN A 34 -14.38 -24.45 10.91
CA ASN A 34 -13.44 -24.67 9.81
C ASN A 34 -13.07 -23.37 9.10
N GLU A 35 -12.78 -22.34 9.88
CA GLU A 35 -12.50 -21.00 9.38
C GLU A 35 -11.08 -20.54 9.71
N CYS A 36 -10.51 -19.75 8.81
CA CYS A 36 -9.16 -19.21 8.98
C CYS A 36 -9.19 -17.88 9.74
N ILE A 37 -8.50 -17.83 10.88
CA ILE A 37 -8.46 -16.67 11.78
C ILE A 37 -7.94 -15.36 11.16
N CYS A 38 -7.13 -15.38 10.09
CA CYS A 38 -6.69 -14.15 9.42
C CYS A 38 -7.63 -13.63 8.34
N CYS A 39 -8.23 -14.53 7.56
CA CYS A 39 -8.85 -14.16 6.28
C CYS A 39 -10.33 -14.53 6.18
N GLY A 40 -10.89 -15.14 7.23
CA GLY A 40 -12.28 -15.56 7.30
C GLY A 40 -12.69 -16.63 6.27
N THR A 41 -11.75 -17.24 5.54
CA THR A 41 -12.14 -18.23 4.53
C THR A 41 -12.47 -19.57 5.19
N GLN A 42 -13.71 -20.02 4.99
CA GLN A 42 -14.15 -21.33 5.43
C GLN A 42 -13.64 -22.45 4.50
N ARG A 43 -13.37 -23.64 5.04
CA ARG A 43 -12.99 -24.84 4.29
C ARG A 43 -13.86 -26.03 4.69
N ALA A 44 -13.83 -27.08 3.87
CA ALA A 44 -14.63 -28.28 4.07
C ALA A 44 -14.14 -29.19 5.21
N SER A 45 -12.88 -29.09 5.63
CA SER A 45 -12.32 -29.91 6.71
C SER A 45 -11.30 -29.15 7.54
N THR A 46 -11.17 -29.56 8.80
CA THR A 46 -10.20 -28.99 9.76
C THR A 46 -8.78 -29.05 9.22
N LEU A 47 -8.42 -30.18 8.60
CA LEU A 47 -7.11 -30.40 7.99
C LEU A 47 -6.87 -29.44 6.82
N ALA A 48 -7.90 -29.16 6.00
CA ALA A 48 -7.79 -28.20 4.92
C ALA A 48 -7.59 -26.76 5.42
N VAL A 49 -8.24 -26.38 6.53
CA VAL A 49 -8.02 -25.08 7.18
C VAL A 49 -6.61 -24.99 7.74
N GLN A 50 -6.15 -26.01 8.47
CA GLN A 50 -4.81 -26.03 9.06
C GLN A 50 -3.73 -25.96 7.98
N GLN A 51 -3.88 -26.71 6.89
CA GLN A 51 -2.97 -26.62 5.74
C GLN A 51 -3.01 -25.24 5.07
N HIS A 52 -4.19 -24.63 4.95
CA HIS A 52 -4.33 -23.27 4.45
C HIS A 52 -3.59 -22.25 5.35
N MET A 53 -3.78 -22.36 6.66
CA MET A 53 -3.14 -21.51 7.65
C MET A 53 -1.62 -21.63 7.62
N LEU A 54 -1.10 -22.87 7.56
CA LEU A 54 0.34 -23.12 7.48
C LEU A 54 0.94 -22.70 6.14
N GLY A 55 0.26 -23.01 5.02
CA GLY A 55 0.76 -22.71 3.69
C GLY A 55 0.84 -21.22 3.38
N LYS A 56 -0.06 -20.41 3.93
CA LYS A 56 -0.06 -18.95 3.77
C LYS A 56 0.55 -18.19 4.94
N GLY A 57 0.84 -18.86 6.06
CA GLY A 57 1.25 -18.20 7.30
C GLY A 57 0.13 -17.41 7.98
N HIS A 58 -1.13 -17.82 7.79
CA HIS A 58 -2.31 -17.23 8.41
C HIS A 58 -2.56 -17.71 9.86
N CYS A 59 -1.49 -17.80 10.64
CA CYS A 59 -1.57 -18.10 12.07
C CYS A 59 -1.38 -16.81 12.88
N LYS A 60 -1.97 -15.70 12.45
CA LYS A 60 -1.84 -14.39 13.08
C LYS A 60 -3.23 -13.78 13.18
N PHE A 61 -3.43 -12.75 13.97
CA PHE A 61 -4.67 -12.00 13.94
C PHE A 61 -4.32 -10.55 14.23
N ASP A 62 -4.92 -9.64 13.48
CA ASP A 62 -4.73 -8.22 13.65
C ASP A 62 -5.82 -7.73 14.61
N ILE A 63 -5.39 -7.13 15.72
CA ILE A 63 -6.31 -6.54 16.71
C ILE A 63 -6.56 -5.06 16.36
N ALA A 64 -5.70 -4.45 15.55
CA ALA A 64 -5.76 -3.05 15.19
C ALA A 64 -6.77 -2.72 14.06
N SER A 65 -7.39 -3.74 13.45
CA SER A 65 -8.47 -3.50 12.49
C SER A 65 -9.79 -3.44 13.24
N ASP A 66 -10.54 -2.36 13.06
CA ASP A 66 -11.82 -2.10 13.74
C ASP A 66 -12.88 -3.20 13.51
N ASP A 67 -12.76 -3.95 12.40
CA ASP A 67 -13.66 -5.07 12.06
C ASP A 67 -13.25 -6.42 12.72
N SER A 68 -12.24 -6.42 13.60
CA SER A 68 -11.71 -7.65 14.20
C SER A 68 -12.49 -8.06 15.44
N GLU A 69 -13.15 -9.21 15.38
CA GLU A 69 -13.80 -9.86 16.53
C GLU A 69 -12.84 -10.15 17.69
N PHE A 70 -11.52 -10.14 17.43
CA PHE A 70 -10.51 -10.35 18.45
C PHE A 70 -10.29 -9.12 19.32
N ALA A 71 -10.75 -7.93 18.93
CA ALA A 71 -10.60 -6.69 19.70
C ALA A 71 -11.33 -6.76 21.04
N ASP A 72 -12.50 -7.41 21.08
CA ASP A 72 -13.34 -7.54 22.29
C ASP A 72 -12.66 -8.30 23.44
N PHE A 73 -11.63 -9.09 23.14
CA PHE A 73 -10.86 -9.82 24.15
C PHE A 73 -9.77 -8.97 24.82
N TYR A 74 -9.55 -7.75 24.32
CA TYR A 74 -8.48 -6.85 24.77
C TYR A 74 -9.02 -5.55 25.36
N ASP A 75 -8.43 -5.14 26.47
CA ASP A 75 -8.74 -3.86 27.10
C ASP A 75 -7.87 -2.75 26.49
N PHE A 76 -8.52 -1.89 25.69
CA PHE A 76 -7.92 -0.69 25.12
C PHE A 76 -8.20 0.58 25.93
N SER A 77 -8.95 0.50 27.03
CA SER A 77 -9.33 1.66 27.86
C SER A 77 -8.11 2.43 28.39
N GLY A 78 -6.97 1.75 28.58
CA GLY A 78 -5.71 2.37 29.02
C GLY A 78 -4.88 3.07 27.93
N SER A 79 -5.25 2.98 26.64
CA SER A 79 -4.59 3.72 25.55
C SER A 79 -5.27 5.04 25.20
N GLU A 80 -6.49 5.24 25.68
CA GLU A 80 -7.23 6.49 25.55
C GLU A 80 -7.25 7.23 26.89
N ALA A 81 -6.07 7.53 27.42
CA ALA A 81 -5.96 8.64 28.36
C ALA A 81 -6.21 9.94 27.58
N GLY A 82 -7.49 10.24 27.32
CA GLY A 82 -7.91 11.45 26.62
C GLY A 82 -9.32 11.48 26.02
N SER A 83 -10.17 10.45 26.16
CA SER A 83 -11.58 10.57 25.74
C SER A 83 -12.56 9.91 26.73
N GLU A 84 -12.60 10.45 27.94
CA GLU A 84 -13.67 10.19 28.90
C GLU A 84 -14.86 11.06 28.48
N VAL A 85 -15.85 10.44 27.85
CA VAL A 85 -17.22 10.96 27.78
C VAL A 85 -17.95 10.38 28.98
N ASP A 86 -18.04 11.15 30.06
CA ASP A 86 -18.97 10.88 31.16
C ASP A 86 -20.18 11.80 31.00
N GLU A 87 -21.34 11.18 30.79
CA GLU A 87 -22.64 11.77 31.04
C GLU A 87 -22.89 11.74 32.56
N ASP A 88 -23.08 12.90 33.20
CA ASP A 88 -24.18 13.20 34.15
C ASP A 88 -23.86 14.32 35.18
N ALA A 89 -24.70 15.37 35.10
CA ALA A 89 -25.26 16.23 36.15
C ALA A 89 -24.42 17.14 37.10
N ASP A 90 -24.66 18.45 36.93
CA ASP A 90 -25.04 19.49 37.94
C ASP A 90 -24.12 20.72 38.14
N ASP A 91 -24.83 21.83 38.35
CA ASP A 91 -24.55 23.28 38.26
C ASP A 91 -23.59 23.87 39.32
N SER A 92 -22.67 24.76 38.91
CA SER A 92 -22.33 26.04 39.59
C SER A 92 -21.09 26.76 39.00
N ALA A 93 -21.13 28.09 39.03
CA ALA A 93 -20.43 29.06 38.18
C ALA A 93 -18.99 29.53 38.58
N LEU A 94 -18.09 29.58 37.57
CA LEU A 94 -17.03 30.59 37.22
C LEU A 94 -15.88 30.95 38.20
N PRO A 95 -14.76 31.60 37.77
CA PRO A 95 -13.93 31.43 36.55
C PRO A 95 -12.38 31.49 36.79
N ARG A 96 -11.58 31.09 35.77
CA ARG A 96 -10.23 31.58 35.33
C ARG A 96 -9.01 30.63 35.41
N LYS A 97 -8.34 30.54 34.24
CA LYS A 97 -6.90 30.37 33.94
C LYS A 97 -6.26 29.01 34.34
N ASP A 98 -5.52 28.29 33.50
CA ASP A 98 -4.80 28.61 32.27
C ASP A 98 -4.91 27.44 31.28
N GLY A 99 -5.06 27.77 30.00
CA GLY A 99 -5.10 26.81 28.91
C GLY A 99 -3.75 26.13 28.75
N VAL A 100 -3.73 24.81 28.91
CA VAL A 100 -2.75 23.96 28.26
C VAL A 100 -3.47 23.33 27.09
N GLU A 101 -3.56 24.12 26.01
CA GLU A 101 -3.88 23.58 24.69
C GLU A 101 -2.93 22.40 24.45
N ASN A 102 -3.51 21.21 24.33
CA ASN A 102 -2.91 20.12 23.57
C ASN A 102 -2.62 20.73 22.20
N ARG A 103 -1.39 21.25 22.05
CA ARG A 103 -0.86 21.83 20.84
C ARG A 103 -0.88 20.70 19.83
N THR A 104 -1.99 20.66 19.11
CA THR A 104 -2.33 19.77 18.03
C THR A 104 -1.05 19.58 17.25
N VAL A 105 -0.63 18.32 17.09
CA VAL A 105 0.45 17.97 16.18
C VAL A 105 -0.05 18.35 14.79
N GLN A 106 0.09 19.64 14.46
CA GLN A 106 -0.10 20.17 13.13
C GLN A 106 1.00 19.49 12.32
N PRO A 107 0.66 18.58 11.41
CA PRO A 107 1.62 18.11 10.44
C PRO A 107 1.85 19.31 9.54
N ASP A 108 2.94 20.06 9.77
CA ASP A 108 3.44 20.97 8.74
C ASP A 108 3.66 20.10 7.49
N GLU A 109 3.40 20.63 6.29
CA GLU A 109 3.33 19.87 5.02
C GLU A 109 4.53 18.92 4.77
N ASN A 110 5.66 19.15 5.45
CA ASN A 110 6.86 18.33 5.36
C ASN A 110 7.55 17.99 6.69
N SER A 111 6.99 18.34 7.86
CA SER A 111 7.60 18.03 9.16
C SER A 111 6.59 17.73 10.26
N LEU A 112 6.88 16.70 11.06
CA LEU A 112 6.07 16.27 12.19
C LEU A 112 6.78 16.62 13.51
N ARG A 113 6.09 17.32 14.42
CA ARG A 113 6.56 17.56 15.79
C ARG A 113 6.02 16.49 16.72
N LEU A 114 6.90 15.75 17.39
CA LEU A 114 6.48 14.75 18.36
C LEU A 114 6.12 15.41 19.71
N PRO A 115 5.31 14.75 20.56
CA PRO A 115 5.07 15.17 21.94
C PRO A 115 6.35 15.29 22.79
N SER A 116 7.43 14.61 22.38
CA SER A 116 8.77 14.76 22.95
C SER A 116 9.49 16.05 22.54
N GLY A 117 8.86 16.91 21.74
CA GLY A 117 9.41 18.17 21.21
C GLY A 117 10.34 18.01 20.01
N ARG A 118 10.67 16.77 19.62
CA ARG A 118 11.58 16.49 18.49
C ARG A 118 10.84 16.63 17.15
N VAL A 119 11.47 17.32 16.20
CA VAL A 119 10.92 17.51 14.84
C VAL A 119 11.51 16.45 13.91
N ILE A 120 10.66 15.73 13.17
CA ILE A 120 11.03 14.74 12.15
C ILE A 120 10.62 15.29 10.78
N SER A 121 11.55 15.35 9.84
CA SER A 121 11.29 15.76 8.45
C SER A 121 10.91 14.57 7.57
N HIS A 122 10.09 14.83 6.56
CA HIS A 122 9.66 13.81 5.61
C HIS A 122 10.84 13.25 4.78
N ARG A 123 10.83 11.94 4.50
CA ARG A 123 11.94 11.22 3.81
C ARG A 123 12.27 11.75 2.41
N SER A 124 11.32 12.44 1.76
CA SER A 124 11.56 13.10 0.47
C SER A 124 12.55 14.26 0.57
N GLN A 125 12.81 14.77 1.77
CA GLN A 125 13.86 15.73 2.07
C GLN A 125 15.04 14.98 2.70
N ILE A 126 15.79 14.22 1.91
CA ILE A 126 17.15 13.85 2.32
C ILE A 126 17.95 15.16 2.27
N PRO A 127 18.36 15.75 3.41
CA PRO A 127 19.23 16.90 3.35
C PRO A 127 20.57 16.37 2.85
N VAL A 128 21.00 16.81 1.66
CA VAL A 128 22.41 16.70 1.28
C VAL A 128 23.16 17.51 2.33
N ASN A 129 23.73 16.80 3.29
CA ASN A 129 24.47 17.32 4.43
C ASN A 129 25.35 18.51 4.01
N PRO A 130 24.98 19.77 4.30
CA PRO A 130 25.97 20.82 4.25
C PRO A 130 26.79 20.61 5.51
N ARG A 131 28.01 20.09 5.32
CA ARG A 131 29.10 20.11 6.29
C ARG A 131 28.89 21.26 7.28
N ARG A 132 28.82 20.93 8.57
CA ARG A 132 28.99 21.87 9.67
C ARG A 132 30.16 22.81 9.32
N GLN A 133 29.86 24.02 8.90
CA GLN A 133 30.89 25.06 8.83
C GLN A 133 30.95 25.70 10.21
N PRO A 134 32.12 25.72 10.86
CA PRO A 134 32.28 26.44 12.12
C PRO A 134 32.07 27.93 11.87
N LEU A 135 31.20 28.54 12.66
CA LEU A 135 30.92 29.98 12.65
C LEU A 135 32.23 30.74 12.92
N LYS A 136 32.65 31.58 11.96
CA LYS A 136 33.64 32.63 12.21
C LYS A 136 32.94 33.78 12.94
N PRO A 137 33.50 34.32 14.03
CA PRO A 137 32.95 35.49 14.68
C PRO A 137 33.32 36.74 13.86
N ARG A 138 32.32 37.56 13.50
CA ARG A 138 32.57 38.92 13.00
C ARG A 138 31.77 39.90 13.85
N SER A 139 32.53 40.76 14.51
CA SER A 139 32.12 41.86 15.38
C SER A 139 31.37 42.96 14.62
N PRO A 140 30.71 43.90 15.33
CA PRO A 140 29.53 44.61 14.87
C PRO A 140 29.86 45.91 14.14
N GLY A 141 29.01 46.32 13.20
CA GLY A 141 29.04 47.61 12.55
C GLY A 141 27.64 48.00 12.08
N ARG A 142 27.04 48.94 12.83
CA ARG A 142 25.79 49.67 12.51
C ARG A 142 26.00 50.57 11.30
N SER A 143 25.02 50.67 10.41
CA SER A 143 24.26 51.92 10.18
C SER A 143 23.31 51.80 8.99
N ASP A 144 22.10 52.26 9.24
CA ASP A 144 20.94 52.50 8.39
C ASP A 144 21.23 53.27 7.08
N LEU A 145 20.40 53.08 6.04
CA LEU A 145 19.43 54.09 5.56
C LEU A 145 18.71 53.66 4.27
N ILE A 146 17.46 54.13 4.20
CA ILE A 146 16.40 54.04 3.18
C ILE A 146 16.64 55.12 2.10
N GLU A 147 16.28 54.89 0.81
CA GLU A 147 15.34 55.73 0.01
C GLU A 147 15.16 55.23 -1.45
N ASP A 148 14.07 55.72 -2.04
CA ASP A 148 13.26 55.30 -3.20
C ASP A 148 13.84 55.47 -4.63
N GLY A 149 13.11 54.91 -5.64
CA GLY A 149 13.40 54.92 -7.10
C GLY A 149 13.25 56.28 -7.82
N PRO A 150 12.97 56.40 -9.16
CA PRO A 150 12.49 55.42 -10.16
C PRO A 150 13.06 55.54 -11.63
N ALA A 151 12.55 54.65 -12.53
CA ALA A 151 12.25 54.77 -13.98
C ALA A 151 13.31 55.15 -15.06
N SER A 152 13.41 54.33 -16.12
CA SER A 152 13.29 54.74 -17.54
C SER A 152 13.45 53.58 -18.56
N ASP A 153 12.71 53.72 -19.66
CA ASP A 153 12.34 52.81 -20.76
C ASP A 153 13.40 52.46 -21.84
N LEU A 154 12.93 51.67 -22.83
CA LEU A 154 13.37 51.47 -24.24
C LEU A 154 14.40 50.34 -24.45
N ASP A 155 14.38 49.49 -25.49
CA ASP A 155 13.63 49.25 -26.72
C ASP A 155 14.14 47.87 -27.24
N ASN A 156 13.32 47.02 -27.87
CA ASN A 156 13.81 46.21 -28.98
C ASN A 156 12.69 45.61 -29.86
N SER A 157 12.46 46.33 -30.96
CA SER A 157 12.17 45.88 -32.33
C SER A 157 12.05 44.37 -32.65
N ALA A 158 10.97 44.03 -33.36
CA ALA A 158 10.72 42.78 -34.09
C ALA A 158 11.68 42.58 -35.30
N PRO A 159 11.71 41.40 -35.96
CA PRO A 159 10.74 41.19 -37.05
C PRO A 159 10.18 39.76 -37.19
N SER A 160 9.01 39.73 -37.81
CA SER A 160 8.16 38.62 -38.23
C SER A 160 8.62 37.91 -39.51
N THR A 161 8.42 36.59 -39.62
CA THR A 161 8.02 35.93 -40.88
C THR A 161 7.12 34.70 -40.64
N SER A 162 5.84 34.89 -40.99
CA SER A 162 4.82 33.96 -41.52
C SER A 162 4.99 32.43 -41.41
N ALA A 163 4.04 31.77 -40.73
CA ALA A 163 2.99 30.96 -41.38
C ALA A 163 2.00 30.40 -40.32
N SER A 164 0.72 30.74 -40.48
CA SER A 164 -0.39 30.33 -39.62
C SER A 164 -1.10 29.10 -40.18
N THR A 165 -1.50 28.16 -39.30
CA THR A 165 -2.75 27.37 -39.27
C THR A 165 -2.57 26.23 -38.23
N SER A 166 -2.91 26.46 -36.95
CA SER A 166 -4.15 26.03 -36.28
C SER A 166 -4.22 24.48 -36.12
N LEU A 167 -4.30 23.82 -34.96
CA LEU A 167 -4.67 24.16 -33.59
C LEU A 167 -3.95 23.13 -32.67
N VAL A 168 -3.05 23.55 -31.80
CA VAL A 168 -2.51 22.68 -30.74
C VAL A 168 -2.97 23.24 -29.41
N SER A 169 -4.09 22.72 -28.91
CA SER A 169 -4.54 23.02 -27.57
C SER A 169 -3.52 22.50 -26.57
N ARG A 170 -2.75 23.44 -25.99
CA ARG A 170 -2.14 23.27 -24.68
C ARG A 170 -3.31 23.24 -23.67
N SER A 171 -3.61 22.07 -23.14
CA SER A 171 -4.19 21.94 -21.79
C SER A 171 -3.25 20.96 -21.09
N GLY A 172 -2.60 21.35 -20.00
CA GLY A 172 -3.33 21.70 -18.79
C GLY A 172 -3.59 20.40 -18.05
N LYS A 173 -3.22 20.35 -16.78
CA LYS A 173 -3.18 19.17 -15.94
C LYS A 173 -4.61 18.66 -15.65
N ASP A 174 -5.27 18.06 -16.63
CA ASP A 174 -6.60 17.45 -16.48
C ASP A 174 -6.46 15.93 -16.36
N ALA A 175 -5.69 15.51 -15.35
CA ALA A 175 -5.64 14.13 -14.87
C ALA A 175 -6.82 13.82 -13.92
N LEU A 176 -7.98 14.45 -14.14
CA LEU A 176 -9.16 14.27 -13.32
C LEU A 176 -10.29 13.71 -14.20
N THR A 177 -10.68 12.46 -13.88
CA THR A 177 -11.83 11.73 -14.44
C THR A 177 -11.66 11.13 -15.86
N GLN A 178 -10.69 10.24 -16.04
CA GLN A 178 -10.86 9.20 -17.09
C GLN A 178 -12.08 8.36 -16.72
N THR A 179 -13.23 8.64 -17.35
CA THR A 179 -14.43 7.82 -17.18
C THR A 179 -14.12 6.38 -17.62
N ARG A 180 -14.77 5.40 -16.98
CA ARG A 180 -14.58 3.96 -17.30
C ARG A 180 -14.83 3.66 -18.80
N ALA A 181 -15.62 4.48 -19.48
CA ALA A 181 -15.87 4.41 -20.93
C ALA A 181 -14.63 4.81 -21.74
N ASN A 182 -14.03 5.97 -21.46
CA ASN A 182 -12.83 6.46 -22.16
C ASN A 182 -11.67 5.47 -22.05
N LYS A 183 -11.51 4.83 -20.88
CA LYS A 183 -10.48 3.79 -20.68
C LYS A 183 -10.74 2.53 -21.52
N LYS A 184 -12.00 2.14 -21.71
CA LYS A 184 -12.36 0.99 -22.57
C LYS A 184 -12.12 1.30 -24.04
N GLU A 185 -12.39 2.52 -24.46
CA GLU A 185 -12.15 2.97 -25.84
C GLU A 185 -10.67 3.05 -26.17
N TYR A 186 -9.86 3.60 -25.26
CA TYR A 186 -8.40 3.60 -25.40
C TYR A 186 -7.83 2.18 -25.52
N LYS A 187 -8.31 1.23 -24.68
CA LYS A 187 -7.90 -0.17 -24.76
C LYS A 187 -8.29 -0.82 -26.09
N PHE A 188 -9.51 -0.56 -26.55
CA PHE A 188 -9.99 -1.08 -27.84
C PHE A 188 -9.18 -0.51 -29.02
N ALA A 189 -8.92 0.80 -29.04
CA ALA A 189 -8.10 1.43 -30.06
C ALA A 189 -6.67 0.89 -30.07
N LYS A 190 -6.08 0.66 -28.89
CA LYS A 190 -4.76 0.03 -28.75
C LYS A 190 -4.75 -1.41 -29.25
N GLN A 191 -5.83 -2.17 -29.03
CA GLN A 191 -5.96 -3.54 -29.52
C GLN A 191 -6.09 -3.57 -31.05
N LEU A 192 -6.89 -2.69 -31.65
CA LEU A 192 -6.97 -2.55 -33.10
C LEU A 192 -5.60 -2.19 -33.70
N ALA A 193 -4.91 -1.19 -33.15
CA ALA A 193 -3.59 -0.77 -33.63
C ALA A 193 -2.47 -1.82 -33.45
N SER A 194 -2.70 -2.86 -32.64
CA SER A 194 -1.76 -3.97 -32.47
C SER A 194 -1.93 -5.07 -33.52
N LEU A 195 -3.03 -5.04 -34.29
CA LEU A 195 -3.30 -6.02 -35.34
C LEU A 195 -2.57 -5.70 -36.64
N ASN A 196 -2.48 -6.69 -37.51
CA ASN A 196 -2.00 -6.47 -38.87
C ASN A 196 -3.02 -5.65 -39.67
N LYS A 197 -2.52 -4.88 -40.64
CA LYS A 197 -3.36 -4.05 -41.53
C LYS A 197 -4.45 -4.84 -42.27
N ASN A 198 -4.21 -6.11 -42.57
CA ASN A 198 -5.21 -6.99 -43.18
C ASN A 198 -6.35 -7.33 -42.20
N ASP A 199 -6.01 -7.56 -40.93
CA ASP A 199 -6.98 -7.88 -39.89
C ASP A 199 -7.76 -6.62 -39.48
N GLU A 200 -7.13 -5.45 -39.47
CA GLU A 200 -7.83 -4.17 -39.29
C GLU A 200 -8.87 -3.93 -40.40
N ARG A 201 -8.51 -4.18 -41.67
CA ARG A 201 -9.42 -4.05 -42.81
C ARG A 201 -10.56 -5.07 -42.77
N SER A 202 -10.29 -6.29 -42.33
CA SER A 202 -11.31 -7.32 -42.18
C SER A 202 -12.29 -7.01 -41.04
N LEU A 203 -11.91 -6.23 -40.04
CA LEU A 203 -12.83 -5.79 -38.98
C LEU A 203 -13.56 -4.48 -39.31
N ALA A 204 -13.03 -3.66 -40.20
CA ALA A 204 -13.57 -2.33 -40.52
C ALA A 204 -15.01 -2.32 -41.06
N HIS A 205 -15.47 -3.40 -41.70
CA HIS A 205 -16.83 -3.50 -42.24
C HIS A 205 -17.89 -3.91 -41.22
N LEU A 206 -17.49 -4.31 -40.01
CA LEU A 206 -18.39 -4.72 -38.93
C LEU A 206 -18.76 -3.53 -38.03
N PRO A 207 -19.94 -3.52 -37.40
CA PRO A 207 -20.29 -2.53 -36.40
C PRO A 207 -19.38 -2.63 -35.15
N LEU A 208 -19.09 -1.49 -34.51
CA LEU A 208 -18.16 -1.38 -33.37
C LEU A 208 -18.40 -2.40 -32.22
N PRO A 209 -19.65 -2.71 -31.81
CA PRO A 209 -19.89 -3.73 -30.79
C PRO A 209 -19.42 -5.12 -31.21
N GLN A 210 -19.58 -5.47 -32.50
CA GLN A 210 -19.16 -6.75 -33.04
C GLN A 210 -17.64 -6.82 -33.19
N GLN A 211 -16.99 -5.74 -33.61
CA GLN A 211 -15.52 -5.63 -33.59
C GLN A 211 -14.95 -5.87 -32.19
N ARG A 212 -15.51 -5.19 -31.17
CA ARG A 212 -15.12 -5.37 -29.75
C ARG A 212 -15.30 -6.81 -29.27
N ALA A 213 -16.40 -7.45 -29.65
CA ALA A 213 -16.68 -8.83 -29.28
C ALA A 213 -15.64 -9.79 -29.87
N ILE A 214 -15.27 -9.63 -31.14
CA ILE A 214 -14.27 -10.47 -31.81
C ILE A 214 -12.88 -10.30 -31.18
N LEU A 215 -12.47 -9.07 -30.88
CA LEU A 215 -11.19 -8.84 -30.19
C LEU A 215 -11.18 -9.45 -28.79
N ALA A 216 -12.29 -9.34 -28.06
CA ALA A 216 -12.41 -9.93 -26.73
C ALA A 216 -12.36 -11.47 -26.76
N THR A 217 -13.00 -12.12 -27.74
CA THR A 217 -12.93 -13.58 -27.88
C THR A 217 -11.52 -14.04 -28.25
N HIS A 218 -10.85 -13.35 -29.16
CA HIS A 218 -9.47 -13.63 -29.53
C HIS A 218 -8.52 -13.48 -28.33
N GLN A 219 -8.62 -12.40 -27.57
CA GLN A 219 -7.83 -12.20 -26.36
C GLN A 219 -8.08 -13.31 -25.33
N LYS A 220 -9.34 -13.71 -25.13
CA LYS A 220 -9.69 -14.83 -24.23
C LYS A 220 -9.07 -16.15 -24.69
N GLN A 221 -8.98 -16.39 -26.00
CA GLN A 221 -8.31 -17.57 -26.55
C GLN A 221 -6.80 -17.54 -26.30
N ILE A 222 -6.14 -16.39 -26.52
CA ILE A 222 -4.72 -16.20 -26.22
C ILE A 222 -4.45 -16.45 -24.73
N GLU A 223 -5.22 -15.83 -23.84
CA GLU A 223 -5.06 -16.04 -22.40
C GLU A 223 -5.29 -17.49 -21.99
N LYS A 224 -6.27 -18.17 -22.62
CA LYS A 224 -6.51 -19.59 -22.38
C LYS A 224 -5.33 -20.45 -22.83
N ALA A 225 -4.75 -20.15 -23.99
CA ALA A 225 -3.56 -20.83 -24.50
C ALA A 225 -2.35 -20.62 -23.59
N HIS A 226 -2.09 -19.37 -23.19
CA HIS A 226 -0.99 -19.03 -22.26
C HIS A 226 -1.13 -19.76 -20.93
N ARG A 227 -2.33 -19.76 -20.33
CA ARG A 227 -2.57 -20.51 -19.08
C ARG A 227 -2.37 -22.02 -19.26
N ALA A 228 -2.67 -22.57 -20.44
CA ALA A 228 -2.42 -23.98 -20.73
C ALA A 228 -0.91 -24.27 -20.86
N GLU A 229 -0.18 -23.38 -21.54
CA GLU A 229 1.27 -23.43 -21.68
C GLU A 229 1.98 -23.35 -20.33
N GLU A 230 1.61 -22.39 -19.47
CA GLU A 230 2.17 -22.25 -18.12
C GLU A 230 1.95 -23.50 -17.27
N ARG A 231 0.76 -24.12 -17.37
CA ARG A 231 0.48 -25.39 -16.67
C ARG A 231 1.35 -26.53 -17.19
N TYR A 232 1.58 -26.60 -18.48
CA TYR A 232 2.44 -27.61 -19.08
C TYR A 232 3.90 -27.38 -18.70
N ARG A 233 4.36 -26.13 -18.77
CA ARG A 233 5.71 -25.71 -18.35
C ARG A 233 5.96 -26.05 -16.88
N GLY A 234 5.04 -25.70 -15.98
CA GLY A 234 5.17 -26.03 -14.56
C GLY A 234 5.22 -27.55 -14.29
N ARG A 235 4.49 -28.36 -15.08
CA ARG A 235 4.62 -29.83 -15.00
C ARG A 235 5.99 -30.32 -15.47
N LEU A 236 6.47 -29.80 -16.61
CA LEU A 236 7.79 -30.16 -17.13
C LEU A 236 8.90 -29.74 -16.16
N GLU A 237 8.83 -28.56 -15.55
CA GLU A 237 9.79 -28.10 -14.55
C GLU A 237 9.75 -28.99 -13.30
N SER A 238 8.55 -29.36 -12.82
CA SER A 238 8.41 -30.27 -11.67
C SER A 238 8.98 -31.67 -11.97
N LEU A 239 8.79 -32.18 -13.18
CA LEU A 239 9.37 -33.46 -13.60
C LEU A 239 10.87 -33.32 -13.87
N GLY A 240 11.32 -32.19 -14.40
CA GLY A 240 12.74 -31.85 -14.56
C GLY A 240 13.45 -31.88 -13.22
N ASN A 241 12.88 -31.30 -12.17
CA ASN A 241 13.44 -31.40 -10.82
C ASN A 241 13.55 -32.84 -10.30
N GLN A 242 12.80 -33.79 -10.85
CA GLN A 242 12.88 -35.20 -10.48
C GLN A 242 13.90 -35.97 -11.34
N PHE A 243 13.88 -35.77 -12.67
CA PHE A 243 14.74 -36.48 -13.61
C PHE A 243 16.16 -35.88 -13.72
N LEU A 244 16.33 -34.59 -13.43
CA LEU A 244 17.63 -33.89 -13.48
C LEU A 244 18.45 -34.11 -12.19
N MET A 245 17.84 -34.69 -11.16
CA MET A 245 18.49 -35.02 -9.87
C MET A 245 19.04 -36.46 -9.82
N THR A 246 19.16 -37.16 -10.95
CA THR A 246 19.71 -38.53 -11.01
C THR A 246 21.14 -38.64 -10.47
N HIS A 247 21.92 -37.56 -10.57
CA HIS A 247 23.27 -37.46 -10.03
C HIS A 247 23.37 -36.52 -8.82
N PHE A 248 22.23 -36.19 -8.18
CA PHE A 248 22.24 -35.29 -7.03
C PHE A 248 22.87 -35.99 -5.82
N VAL A 249 24.04 -35.49 -5.39
CA VAL A 249 24.71 -35.89 -4.16
C VAL A 249 24.29 -34.92 -3.07
N LYS A 250 23.80 -35.43 -1.94
CA LYS A 250 23.48 -34.60 -0.77
C LYS A 250 24.77 -34.18 -0.08
N ASP A 251 25.08 -32.88 -0.07
CA ASP A 251 26.30 -32.32 0.52
C ASP A 251 26.33 -32.31 2.06
N ALA A 252 25.20 -32.58 2.72
CA ALA A 252 25.13 -32.62 4.18
C ALA A 252 25.38 -34.05 4.69
N ALA A 253 26.46 -34.23 5.45
CA ALA A 253 26.70 -35.45 6.22
C ALA A 253 25.50 -35.72 7.14
N ASP A 254 24.85 -36.86 6.93
CA ASP A 254 23.72 -37.31 7.72
C ASP A 254 24.22 -37.57 9.15
N LYS A 255 23.88 -36.70 10.10
CA LYS A 255 24.39 -36.78 11.49
C LYS A 255 23.99 -38.08 12.21
N ARG A 256 23.14 -38.89 11.58
CA ARG A 256 22.73 -40.23 12.02
C ARG A 256 23.73 -41.34 11.69
N THR A 257 24.65 -41.14 10.73
CA THR A 257 25.66 -42.16 10.38
C THR A 257 27.01 -41.95 11.07
N LEU A 258 27.17 -40.85 11.81
CA LEU A 258 28.41 -40.50 12.51
C LEU A 258 28.57 -41.16 13.90
N TRP A 259 27.60 -41.95 14.34
CA TRP A 259 27.66 -42.72 15.58
C TRP A 259 27.27 -44.16 15.32
N LYS A 260 28.25 -44.96 14.89
CA LYS A 260 28.21 -46.43 14.93
C LYS A 260 29.57 -46.93 15.39
#